data_AF-A0A2M7WCM8-F1
#
_entry.id   AF-A0A2M7WCM8-F1
#
_cell.length_a   1.000
_cell.length_b   1.000
_cell.length_c   1.000
_cell.angle_alpha   90.00
_cell.angle_beta   90.00
_cell.angle_gamma   90.00
#
_symmetry.space_group_name_H-M   'P 1'
#
loop_
_entity.id
_entity.type
_entity.pdbx_description
1 polymer ?
#
loop_
_entity_poly.entity_id
_entity_poly.type
_entity_poly.pdbx_seq_one_letter_code
_entity_poly.pdbx_strand_id
1 'polypeptide(L)'
;MNHLKLLRRCIVEKQTGFFRFVVDGEARTLRIDGGDLVGGGNDVADLVAAFLLHGKGAMFSPSTDRNTTLTPADQMVSLALSRWTLPPSYRSEMRLFFEAFPRVKVRLVPVHRFGFPHPLAFYSFHRAAMTEEGLDLKRYLNDPGMIEAELDARMAVVLGAYLLGLMTPVASILGSGVVSRIISRIRRMA
;
A
#
# COMPACT_ATOMS: atom_id res chain seq x y z
N MET A 1 -6.38 -7.09 7.05
CA MET A 1 -5.50 -5.98 6.58
C MET A 1 -4.37 -5.51 7.53
N ASN A 2 -4.04 -6.16 8.65
CA ASN A 2 -2.96 -5.68 9.55
C ASN A 2 -1.55 -5.81 8.93
N HIS A 3 -1.31 -6.83 8.12
CA HIS A 3 -0.03 -7.06 7.45
C HIS A 3 0.33 -5.95 6.46
N LEU A 4 -0.66 -5.37 5.77
CA LEU A 4 -0.46 -4.21 4.91
C LEU A 4 -0.02 -2.97 5.70
N LYS A 5 -0.56 -2.77 6.91
CA LYS A 5 -0.12 -1.69 7.81
C LYS A 5 1.33 -1.89 8.24
N LEU A 6 1.70 -3.12 8.60
CA LEU A 6 3.07 -3.46 9.00
C LEU A 6 4.06 -3.27 7.85
N LEU A 7 3.73 -3.74 6.64
CA LEU A 7 4.58 -3.54 5.46
C LEU A 7 4.76 -2.05 5.16
N ARG A 8 3.67 -1.29 5.11
CA ARG A 8 3.72 0.17 4.94
C ARG A 8 4.63 0.83 5.98
N ARG A 9 4.46 0.49 7.26
CA ARG A 9 5.31 1.00 8.35
C ARG A 9 6.77 0.75 8.05
N CYS A 10 7.13 -0.49 7.72
CA CYS A 10 8.52 -0.85 7.49
C CYS A 10 9.14 -0.09 6.32
N ILE A 11 8.40 0.10 5.22
CA ILE A 11 8.83 0.89 4.06
C ILE A 11 9.00 2.38 4.44
N VAL A 12 7.95 2.99 5.03
CA VAL A 12 7.92 4.43 5.31
C VAL A 12 8.90 4.83 6.42
N GLU A 13 9.02 4.02 7.47
CA GLU A 13 9.94 4.26 8.59
C GLU A 13 11.36 3.74 8.32
N LYS A 14 11.64 3.23 7.11
CA LYS A 14 12.95 2.72 6.70
C LYS A 14 13.51 1.65 7.63
N GLN A 15 12.64 0.75 8.09
CA GLN A 15 13.04 -0.33 9.00
C GLN A 15 13.90 -1.36 8.27
N THR A 16 14.59 -2.21 9.03
CA THR A 16 15.39 -3.33 8.52
C THR A 16 14.99 -4.59 9.27
N GLY A 17 14.77 -5.69 8.55
CA GLY A 17 14.25 -6.92 9.11
C GLY A 17 13.63 -7.83 8.08
N PHE A 18 12.81 -8.76 8.55
CA PHE A 18 12.13 -9.72 7.68
C PHE A 18 10.72 -10.02 8.16
N PHE A 19 9.83 -10.24 7.20
CA PHE A 19 8.50 -10.78 7.42
C PHE A 19 8.52 -12.29 7.22
N ARG A 20 7.96 -13.04 8.16
CA ARG A 20 7.65 -14.46 7.99
C ARG A 20 6.15 -14.62 7.79
N PHE A 21 5.76 -15.33 6.74
CA PHE A 21 4.36 -15.61 6.41
C PHE A 21 4.23 -16.97 5.73
N VAL A 22 3.00 -17.46 5.54
CA VAL A 22 2.73 -18.78 4.97
C VAL A 22 1.91 -18.63 3.70
N VAL A 23 2.30 -19.34 2.64
CA VAL A 23 1.57 -19.44 1.38
C VAL A 23 1.39 -20.92 1.10
N ASP A 24 0.13 -21.39 1.00
CA ASP A 24 -0.20 -22.79 0.71
C ASP A 24 0.52 -23.82 1.60
N GLY A 25 0.71 -23.48 2.88
CA GLY A 25 1.40 -24.31 3.87
C GLY A 25 2.92 -24.16 3.90
N GLU A 26 3.52 -23.43 2.95
CA GLU A 26 4.96 -23.18 2.90
C GLU A 26 5.33 -21.84 3.56
N ALA A 27 6.36 -21.86 4.40
CA ALA A 27 6.91 -20.66 5.00
C ALA A 27 7.67 -19.83 3.96
N ARG A 28 7.30 -18.55 3.81
CA ARG A 28 7.96 -17.56 2.96
C ARG A 28 8.55 -16.45 3.81
N THR A 29 9.63 -15.86 3.31
CA THR A 29 10.29 -14.73 3.96
C THR A 29 10.44 -13.56 3.00
N LEU A 30 9.93 -12.39 3.38
CA LEU A 30 10.15 -11.13 2.66
C LEU A 30 11.11 -10.26 3.48
N ARG A 31 12.29 -9.95 2.94
CA ARG A 31 13.29 -9.14 3.65
C ARG A 31 13.22 -7.67 3.22
N ILE A 32 13.35 -6.80 4.20
CA ILE A 32 13.41 -5.35 4.06
C ILE A 32 14.72 -4.82 4.66
N ASP A 33 15.34 -3.86 4.01
CA ASP A 33 16.54 -3.15 4.48
C ASP A 33 16.44 -1.67 4.13
N GLY A 34 16.52 -0.81 5.14
CA GLY A 34 16.39 0.65 4.98
C GLY A 34 15.06 1.10 4.34
N GLY A 35 14.02 0.28 4.40
CA GLY A 35 12.74 0.51 3.72
C GLY A 35 12.65 0.00 2.28
N ASP A 36 13.77 -0.47 1.71
CA ASP A 36 13.84 -1.14 0.41
C ASP A 36 13.72 -2.66 0.57
N LEU A 37 13.43 -3.34 -0.54
CA LEU A 37 13.30 -4.79 -0.55
C LEU A 37 14.61 -5.46 -0.95
N VAL A 38 14.85 -6.66 -0.43
CA VAL A 38 16.11 -7.37 -0.65
C VAL A 38 15.91 -8.58 -1.54
N GLY A 39 16.71 -8.68 -2.61
CA GLY A 39 16.70 -9.81 -3.56
C GLY A 39 16.67 -9.38 -5.03
N GLY A 40 16.46 -10.34 -5.93
CA GLY A 40 16.32 -10.10 -7.38
C GLY A 40 14.92 -9.61 -7.75
N GLY A 41 14.84 -8.68 -8.70
CA GLY A 41 13.62 -7.90 -8.96
C GLY A 41 12.34 -8.71 -9.23
N ASN A 42 12.38 -9.77 -10.03
CA ASN A 42 11.18 -10.57 -10.30
C ASN A 42 10.76 -11.42 -9.09
N ASP A 43 11.70 -12.11 -8.46
CA ASP A 43 11.42 -12.96 -7.30
C ASP A 43 10.87 -12.16 -6.12
N VAL A 44 11.43 -10.96 -5.91
CA VAL A 44 10.96 -10.04 -4.88
C VAL A 44 9.56 -9.52 -5.19
N ALA A 45 9.27 -9.15 -6.43
CA ALA A 45 7.92 -8.71 -6.81
C ALA A 45 6.87 -9.82 -6.61
N ASP A 46 7.22 -11.08 -6.93
CA ASP A 46 6.34 -12.22 -6.71
C ASP A 46 6.13 -12.51 -5.22
N LEU A 47 7.19 -12.38 -4.41
CA LEU A 47 7.09 -12.45 -2.94
C LEU A 47 6.24 -11.34 -2.35
N VAL A 48 6.33 -10.12 -2.87
CA VAL A 48 5.47 -9.00 -2.46
C VAL A 48 4.02 -9.29 -2.84
N ALA A 49 3.75 -9.73 -4.07
CA ALA A 49 2.40 -10.09 -4.50
C ALA A 49 1.79 -11.19 -3.60
N ALA A 50 2.58 -12.22 -3.29
CA ALA A 50 2.20 -13.27 -2.36
C ALA A 50 1.95 -12.71 -0.95
N PHE A 51 2.80 -11.82 -0.45
CA PHE A 51 2.62 -11.16 0.85
C PHE A 51 1.33 -10.33 0.90
N LEU A 52 1.02 -9.59 -0.17
CA LEU A 52 -0.19 -8.76 -0.24
C LEU A 52 -1.45 -9.61 -0.05
N LEU A 53 -1.48 -10.82 -0.60
CA LEU A 53 -2.62 -11.74 -0.55
C LEU A 53 -2.64 -12.64 0.69
N HIS A 54 -1.49 -13.21 1.05
CA HIS A 54 -1.37 -14.29 2.02
C HIS A 54 -0.66 -13.86 3.32
N GLY A 55 -0.22 -12.60 3.42
CA GLY A 55 0.48 -12.09 4.61
C GLY A 55 -0.39 -11.99 5.86
N LYS A 56 -1.62 -12.50 5.89
CA LYS A 56 -2.47 -12.49 7.08
C LYS A 56 -1.79 -13.31 8.19
N GLY A 57 -1.45 -12.66 9.30
CA GLY A 57 -0.69 -13.27 10.39
C GLY A 57 0.83 -13.17 10.23
N ALA A 58 1.32 -12.46 9.20
CA ALA A 58 2.74 -12.22 9.04
C ALA A 58 3.34 -11.51 10.26
N MET A 59 4.51 -11.96 10.68
CA MET A 59 5.27 -11.35 11.77
C MET A 59 6.50 -10.66 11.22
N PHE A 60 6.74 -9.42 11.65
CA PHE A 60 7.97 -8.70 11.37
C PHE A 60 8.98 -8.96 12.49
N SER A 61 10.21 -9.29 12.12
CA SER A 61 11.34 -9.40 13.04
C SER A 61 12.42 -8.39 12.62
N PRO A 62 12.77 -7.42 13.48
CA PRO A 62 13.81 -6.45 13.17
C PRO A 62 15.16 -7.15 13.06
N SER A 63 16.04 -6.62 12.21
CA SER A 63 17.42 -7.07 12.08
C SER A 63 18.35 -5.88 11.87
N THR A 64 19.60 -6.03 12.28
CA THR A 64 20.69 -5.09 11.99
C THR A 64 21.48 -5.49 10.74
N ASP A 65 21.22 -6.67 10.19
CA ASP A 65 21.96 -7.20 9.05
C ASP A 65 21.57 -6.44 7.78
N ARG A 66 22.54 -5.74 7.20
CA ARG A 66 22.36 -5.06 5.92
C ARG A 66 22.70 -5.98 4.75
N ASN A 67 22.03 -5.79 3.63
CA ASN A 67 22.30 -6.49 2.38
C ASN A 67 22.76 -5.50 1.30
N THR A 68 23.59 -5.97 0.37
CA THR A 68 24.12 -5.16 -0.73
C THR A 68 23.20 -5.18 -1.96
N THR A 69 22.30 -6.16 -2.09
CA THR A 69 21.36 -6.26 -3.21
C THR A 69 20.00 -5.67 -2.82
N LEU A 70 19.94 -4.34 -2.81
CA LEU A 70 18.72 -3.58 -2.56
C LEU A 70 17.96 -3.37 -3.87
N THR A 71 16.65 -3.60 -3.81
CA THR A 71 15.72 -3.24 -4.87
C THR A 71 14.71 -2.22 -4.32
N PRO A 72 14.51 -1.06 -5.00
CA PRO A 72 13.63 -0.02 -4.51
C PRO A 72 12.20 -0.51 -4.23
N ALA A 73 11.67 -0.18 -3.06
CA ALA A 73 10.33 -0.64 -2.67
C ALA A 73 9.22 -0.11 -3.58
N ASP A 74 9.34 1.10 -4.10
CA ASP A 74 8.41 1.68 -5.07
C ASP A 74 8.36 0.87 -6.38
N GLN A 75 9.52 0.44 -6.87
CA GLN A 75 9.62 -0.41 -8.05
C GLN A 75 8.98 -1.78 -7.81
N MET A 76 9.28 -2.42 -6.68
CA MET A 76 8.78 -3.77 -6.39
C MET A 76 7.31 -3.81 -6.05
N VAL A 77 6.79 -2.82 -5.33
CA VAL A 77 5.34 -2.68 -5.08
C VAL A 77 4.61 -2.42 -6.39
N SER A 78 5.14 -1.55 -7.26
CA SER A 78 4.55 -1.31 -8.58
C SER A 78 4.52 -2.59 -9.44
N LEU A 79 5.63 -3.33 -9.48
CA LEU A 79 5.74 -4.58 -10.24
C LEU A 79 4.87 -5.70 -9.66
N ALA A 80 4.77 -5.80 -8.34
CA ALA A 80 3.88 -6.76 -7.70
C ALA A 80 2.41 -6.47 -8.04
N LEU A 81 2.01 -5.20 -8.02
CA LEU A 81 0.66 -4.77 -8.36
C LEU A 81 0.34 -4.92 -9.86
N SER A 82 1.34 -4.93 -10.75
CA SER A 82 1.13 -5.22 -12.18
C SER A 82 0.79 -6.68 -12.48
N ARG A 83 1.22 -7.58 -11.60
CA ARG A 83 0.94 -9.02 -11.67
C ARG A 83 -0.24 -9.43 -10.79
N TRP A 84 -0.79 -8.48 -10.04
CA TRP A 84 -1.77 -8.76 -9.02
C TRP A 84 -3.17 -8.90 -9.63
N THR A 85 -3.75 -10.09 -9.46
CA THR A 85 -5.17 -10.32 -9.69
C THR A 85 -5.86 -10.33 -8.33
N LEU A 86 -6.77 -9.38 -8.10
CA LEU A 86 -7.46 -9.23 -6.82
C LEU A 86 -8.56 -10.30 -6.68
N PRO A 87 -8.48 -11.24 -5.73
CA PRO A 87 -9.52 -12.23 -5.55
C PRO A 87 -10.83 -11.56 -5.10
N PRO A 88 -12.01 -12.03 -5.56
CA PRO A 88 -13.30 -11.42 -5.19
C PRO A 88 -13.53 -11.32 -3.67
N SER A 89 -13.07 -12.32 -2.91
CA SER A 89 -13.15 -12.32 -1.45
C SER A 89 -12.29 -11.23 -0.81
N TYR A 90 -11.09 -10.98 -1.36
CA TYR A 90 -10.17 -9.97 -0.88
C TYR A 90 -10.62 -8.56 -1.25
N ARG A 91 -11.36 -8.42 -2.36
CA ARG A 91 -11.91 -7.15 -2.85
C ARG A 91 -12.78 -6.45 -1.81
N SER A 92 -13.71 -7.17 -1.22
CA SER A 92 -14.63 -6.60 -0.24
C SER A 92 -13.90 -6.13 1.03
N GLU A 93 -12.92 -6.91 1.51
CA GLU A 93 -12.11 -6.54 2.68
C GLU A 93 -11.25 -5.30 2.37
N MET A 94 -10.63 -5.25 1.18
CA MET A 94 -9.81 -4.12 0.73
C MET A 94 -10.63 -2.84 0.60
N ARG A 95 -11.83 -2.94 0.01
CA ARG A 95 -12.75 -1.81 -0.14
C ARG A 95 -13.15 -1.26 1.23
N LEU A 96 -13.64 -2.11 2.14
CA LEU A 96 -14.00 -1.69 3.50
C LEU A 96 -12.81 -1.05 4.23
N PHE A 97 -11.60 -1.57 4.02
CA PHE A 97 -10.39 -1.00 4.59
C PHE A 97 -10.13 0.43 4.12
N PHE A 98 -10.24 0.72 2.81
CA PHE A 98 -10.01 2.06 2.27
C PHE A 98 -11.17 3.03 2.49
N GLU A 99 -12.42 2.55 2.52
CA GLU A 99 -13.59 3.38 2.83
C GLU A 99 -13.56 3.97 4.25
N ALA A 100 -12.84 3.31 5.17
CA ALA A 100 -12.70 3.79 6.54
C ALA A 100 -11.72 4.97 6.68
N PHE A 101 -11.00 5.34 5.62
CA PHE A 101 -10.06 6.46 5.66
C PHE A 101 -10.81 7.80 5.67
N PRO A 102 -10.31 8.81 6.42
CA PRO A 102 -10.75 10.17 6.18
C PRO A 102 -10.35 10.61 4.77
N ARG A 103 -10.84 11.77 4.33
CA ARG A 103 -10.36 12.37 3.07
C ARG A 103 -8.83 12.47 3.07
N VAL A 104 -8.19 12.16 1.95
CA VAL A 104 -6.73 12.12 1.83
C VAL A 104 -6.21 13.08 0.77
N LYS A 105 -5.06 13.71 1.02
CA LYS A 105 -4.22 14.25 -0.05
C LYS A 105 -3.25 13.19 -0.52
N VAL A 106 -2.94 13.21 -1.81
CA VAL A 106 -2.04 12.24 -2.44
C VAL A 106 -0.84 12.98 -3.01
N ARG A 107 0.37 12.59 -2.59
CA ARG A 107 1.61 13.11 -3.15
C ARG A 107 1.78 12.55 -4.56
N LEU A 108 1.98 13.44 -5.55
CA LEU A 108 2.35 13.04 -6.90
C LEU A 108 3.80 12.50 -6.88
N VAL A 109 3.94 11.23 -7.15
CA VAL A 109 5.22 10.58 -7.45
C VAL A 109 5.09 10.02 -8.86
N PRO A 110 6.12 10.06 -9.71
CA PRO A 110 6.03 9.51 -11.06
C PRO A 110 6.07 7.97 -11.01
N VAL A 111 5.08 7.34 -10.38
CA VAL A 111 5.01 5.88 -10.16
C VAL A 111 4.92 5.11 -11.49
N HIS A 112 4.46 5.78 -12.54
CA HIS A 112 4.50 5.30 -13.93
C HIS A 112 5.92 4.94 -14.41
N ARG A 113 6.97 5.56 -13.84
CA ARG A 113 8.37 5.23 -14.18
C ARG A 113 8.75 3.80 -13.78
N PHE A 114 7.94 3.15 -12.95
CA PHE A 114 8.17 1.81 -12.46
C PHE A 114 7.22 0.76 -13.06
N GLY A 115 6.64 1.05 -14.22
CA GLY A 115 5.81 0.08 -14.96
C GLY A 115 4.45 -0.19 -14.32
N PHE A 116 3.86 0.81 -13.66
CA PHE A 116 2.54 0.66 -13.04
C PHE A 116 1.47 0.31 -14.12
N PRO A 117 0.68 -0.75 -13.93
CA PRO A 117 -0.13 -1.38 -14.99
C PRO A 117 -1.34 -0.55 -15.44
N HIS A 118 -1.79 0.41 -14.62
CA HIS A 118 -3.05 1.11 -14.85
C HIS A 118 -2.85 2.63 -14.93
N PRO A 119 -2.28 3.15 -16.04
CA PRO A 119 -1.99 4.58 -16.18
C PRO A 119 -3.25 5.44 -16.08
N LEU A 120 -4.38 5.00 -16.67
CA LEU A 120 -5.64 5.73 -16.59
C LEU A 120 -6.19 5.83 -15.17
N ALA A 121 -6.17 4.71 -14.42
CA ALA A 121 -6.58 4.70 -13.02
C ALA A 121 -5.65 5.58 -12.16
N PHE A 122 -4.34 5.54 -12.43
CA PHE A 122 -3.35 6.40 -11.77
C PHE A 122 -3.63 7.90 -12.00
N TYR A 123 -3.84 8.32 -13.25
CA TYR A 123 -4.17 9.70 -13.57
C TYR A 123 -5.52 10.12 -12.98
N SER A 124 -6.53 9.25 -13.06
CA SER A 124 -7.85 9.47 -12.45
C SER A 124 -7.75 9.70 -10.94
N PHE A 125 -6.99 8.84 -10.25
CA PHE A 125 -6.76 8.93 -8.81
C PHE A 125 -6.08 10.24 -8.41
N HIS A 126 -4.99 10.60 -9.09
CA HIS A 126 -4.29 11.85 -8.81
C HIS A 126 -5.13 13.08 -9.14
N ARG A 127 -5.87 13.07 -10.25
CA ARG A 127 -6.80 14.15 -10.61
C ARG A 127 -7.87 14.33 -9.53
N ALA A 128 -8.44 13.24 -9.03
CA ALA A 128 -9.44 13.29 -7.96
C ALA A 128 -8.85 13.82 -6.64
N ALA A 129 -7.57 13.54 -6.37
CA ALA A 129 -6.84 14.01 -5.20
C ALA A 129 -6.30 15.45 -5.28
N MET A 130 -6.31 16.09 -6.46
CA MET A 130 -5.88 17.49 -6.63
C MET A 130 -6.92 18.51 -6.19
N THR A 131 -8.12 18.08 -5.80
CA THR A 131 -9.15 18.95 -5.24
C THR A 131 -8.71 19.53 -3.88
N GLU A 132 -9.09 20.78 -3.57
CA GLU A 132 -8.70 21.42 -2.31
C GLU A 132 -9.18 20.66 -1.08
N GLU A 133 -10.34 20.02 -1.21
CA GLU A 133 -11.00 19.20 -0.20
C GLU A 133 -10.35 17.83 0.05
N GLY A 134 -9.41 17.42 -0.81
CA GLY A 134 -8.83 16.08 -0.83
C GLY A 134 -9.78 15.01 -1.38
N LEU A 135 -9.24 13.80 -1.51
CA LEU A 135 -9.94 12.65 -2.07
C LEU A 135 -10.73 11.88 -1.01
N ASP A 136 -12.03 11.72 -1.23
CA ASP A 136 -12.87 10.75 -0.52
C ASP A 136 -12.76 9.38 -1.21
N LEU A 137 -12.04 8.44 -0.58
CA LEU A 137 -11.83 7.10 -1.12
C LEU A 137 -13.13 6.29 -1.23
N LYS A 138 -14.10 6.52 -0.33
CA LYS A 138 -15.39 5.82 -0.40
C LYS A 138 -16.17 6.25 -1.64
N ARG A 139 -16.23 7.55 -1.91
CA ARG A 139 -16.87 8.06 -3.13
C ARG A 139 -16.13 7.60 -4.38
N TYR A 140 -14.80 7.62 -4.36
CA TYR A 140 -13.96 7.24 -5.50
C TYR A 140 -14.06 5.75 -5.87
N LEU A 141 -14.16 4.86 -4.88
CA LEU A 141 -14.22 3.40 -5.08
C LEU A 141 -15.65 2.86 -5.28
N ASN A 142 -16.69 3.68 -5.10
CA ASN A 142 -18.10 3.29 -5.29
C ASN A 142 -18.81 4.14 -6.34
N ASP A 143 -18.08 4.55 -7.39
CA ASP A 143 -18.65 5.25 -8.53
C ASP A 143 -19.69 4.35 -9.25
N PRO A 144 -20.97 4.73 -9.33
CA PRO A 144 -22.05 3.85 -9.82
C PRO A 144 -21.93 3.48 -11.31
N GLY A 145 -21.09 4.16 -12.08
CA GLY A 145 -20.81 3.82 -13.48
C GLY A 145 -19.59 2.91 -13.69
N MET A 146 -18.92 2.50 -12.62
CA MET A 146 -17.63 1.82 -12.71
C MET A 146 -17.77 0.32 -12.95
N ILE A 147 -17.06 -0.18 -13.97
CA ILE A 147 -16.95 -1.61 -14.24
C ILE A 147 -15.94 -2.29 -13.29
N GLU A 148 -16.05 -3.60 -13.11
CA GLU A 148 -15.23 -4.36 -12.16
C GLU A 148 -13.72 -4.28 -12.44
N ALA A 149 -13.30 -4.37 -13.71
CA ALA A 149 -11.90 -4.25 -14.10
C ALA A 149 -11.31 -2.86 -13.76
N GLU A 150 -12.14 -1.82 -13.85
CA GLU A 150 -11.73 -0.46 -13.47
C GLU A 150 -11.61 -0.34 -11.94
N LEU A 151 -12.54 -0.94 -11.20
CA LEU A 151 -12.49 -1.00 -9.75
C LEU A 151 -11.19 -1.68 -9.27
N ASP A 152 -10.83 -2.83 -9.84
CA ASP A 152 -9.59 -3.54 -9.51
C ASP A 152 -8.34 -2.68 -9.80
N ALA A 153 -8.33 -2.00 -10.96
CA ALA A 153 -7.27 -1.07 -11.32
C ALA A 153 -7.15 0.11 -10.34
N ARG A 154 -8.28 0.71 -9.90
CA ARG A 154 -8.30 1.78 -8.90
C ARG A 154 -7.82 1.29 -7.54
N MET A 155 -8.22 0.10 -7.11
CA MET A 155 -7.74 -0.49 -5.84
C MET A 155 -6.23 -0.75 -5.86
N ALA A 156 -5.67 -1.22 -6.97
CA ALA A 156 -4.23 -1.38 -7.11
C ALA A 156 -3.50 -0.04 -6.94
N VAL A 157 -4.00 1.04 -7.55
CA VAL A 157 -3.42 2.38 -7.40
C VAL A 157 -3.48 2.85 -5.94
N VAL A 158 -4.65 2.73 -5.30
CA VAL A 158 -4.86 3.14 -3.92
C VAL A 158 -3.95 2.34 -2.98
N LEU A 159 -3.80 1.03 -3.21
CA LEU A 159 -2.93 0.17 -2.43
C LEU A 159 -1.45 0.53 -2.59
N GLY A 160 -1.00 0.78 -3.83
CA GLY A 160 0.37 1.24 -4.07
C GLY A 160 0.65 2.57 -3.37
N ALA A 161 -0.24 3.55 -3.53
CA ALA A 161 -0.13 4.84 -2.87
C ALA A 161 -0.17 4.72 -1.34
N TYR A 162 -0.94 3.76 -0.81
CA TYR A 162 -1.00 3.46 0.62
C TYR A 162 0.33 2.93 1.15
N LEU A 163 0.83 1.85 0.54
CA LEU A 163 2.03 1.13 0.98
C LEU A 163 3.28 2.00 0.92
N LEU A 164 3.37 2.86 -0.10
CA LEU A 164 4.50 3.78 -0.30
C LEU A 164 4.37 5.08 0.50
N GLY A 165 3.34 5.21 1.34
CA GLY A 165 3.16 6.39 2.19
C GLY A 165 2.82 7.67 1.43
N LEU A 166 2.22 7.56 0.24
CA LEU A 166 1.88 8.71 -0.61
C LEU A 166 0.54 9.36 -0.23
N MET A 167 -0.26 8.70 0.60
CA MET A 167 -1.52 9.23 1.11
C MET A 167 -1.36 9.81 2.52
N THR A 168 -1.85 11.04 2.69
CA THR A 168 -1.89 11.73 3.98
C THR A 168 -3.30 12.19 4.28
N PRO A 169 -3.86 11.93 5.48
CA PRO A 169 -5.15 12.45 5.87
C PRO A 169 -5.21 13.98 5.74
N VAL A 170 -6.29 14.51 5.16
CA VAL A 170 -6.64 15.92 5.30
C VAL A 170 -6.97 16.11 6.78
N ALA A 171 -6.18 16.92 7.48
CA ALA A 171 -6.54 17.32 8.83
C ALA A 171 -7.91 17.98 8.76
N SER A 172 -8.94 17.37 9.35
CA SER A 172 -10.22 18.04 9.48
C SER A 172 -9.98 19.31 10.30
N ILE A 173 -10.64 20.41 9.93
CA ILE A 173 -10.72 21.64 10.71
C ILE A 173 -11.61 21.37 11.94
N LEU A 174 -11.28 20.35 12.72
CA LEU A 174 -11.95 19.96 13.95
C LEU A 174 -10.85 19.83 15.00
N GLY A 175 -10.64 20.94 15.73
CA GLY A 175 -9.93 21.02 17.02
C GLY A 175 -8.67 20.17 17.16
N SER A 176 -7.53 20.83 17.19
CA SER A 176 -6.15 20.28 17.31
C SER A 176 -5.96 19.09 18.27
N GLY A 177 -6.83 18.86 19.26
CA GLY A 177 -6.80 17.74 20.20
C GLY A 177 -7.36 16.39 19.72
N VAL A 178 -8.25 16.33 18.73
CA VAL A 178 -8.81 15.05 18.21
C VAL A 178 -7.98 14.54 17.04
N VAL A 179 -7.56 15.44 16.16
CA VAL A 179 -6.62 15.14 15.07
C VAL A 179 -5.27 14.70 15.64
N SER A 180 -4.76 15.31 16.71
CA SER A 180 -3.56 14.82 17.40
C SER A 180 -3.76 13.40 17.96
N ARG A 181 -4.94 13.08 18.49
CA ARG A 181 -5.25 11.71 18.95
C ARG A 181 -5.36 10.72 17.80
N ILE A 182 -6.01 11.06 16.68
CA ILE A 182 -6.12 10.18 15.52
C ILE A 182 -4.77 10.05 14.79
N ILE A 183 -4.02 11.13 14.62
CA ILE A 183 -2.65 11.10 14.06
C ILE A 183 -1.70 10.36 15.00
N SER A 184 -1.80 10.52 16.32
CA SER A 184 -1.00 9.74 17.27
C SER A 184 -1.41 8.28 17.29
N ARG A 185 -2.69 7.95 17.07
CA ARG A 185 -3.17 6.57 16.98
C ARG A 185 -2.77 5.94 15.64
N ILE A 186 -2.80 6.71 14.55
CA ILE A 186 -2.27 6.29 13.24
C ILE A 186 -0.74 6.18 13.30
N ARG A 187 -0.01 7.01 14.06
CA ARG A 187 1.45 6.89 14.28
C ARG A 187 1.84 5.80 15.27
N ARG A 188 0.98 5.45 16.23
CA ARG A 188 1.20 4.33 17.17
C ARG A 188 0.73 2.99 16.59
N MET A 189 -0.16 3.02 15.60
CA MET A 189 -0.59 1.84 14.82
C MET A 189 0.14 1.71 13.48
N ALA A 190 0.81 2.77 13.01
CA ALA A 190 1.90 2.73 12.05
C ALA A 190 3.22 2.52 12.79
#